data_AF-A0AAN8ZT43-F1
#
_entry.id   AF-A0AAN8ZT43-F1
#
_cell.length_a   1.000
_cell.length_b   1.000
_cell.length_c   1.000
_cell.angle_alpha   90.00
_cell.angle_beta   90.00
_cell.angle_gamma   90.00
#
_symmetry.space_group_name_H-M   'P 1'
#
loop_
_entity.id
_entity.type
_entity.pdbx_description
1 polymer ?
#
loop_
_entity_poly.entity_id
_entity_poly.type
_entity_poly.pdbx_seq_one_letter_code
_entity_poly.pdbx_strand_id
1 'polypeptide(L)'
;MSSFVETQASNLLKESPMEFVNYNKRQLSRVYPKGTRVDSSNFLPHQFWNAGCQLVALNYQTLDLAMQLNLGIFEYNNRAGYLPKPDFMRRPDRKFDPFAESTVDGIIAGTVSVRVISGQFLSDKRAGCYVEVEMYGLPADTVRKRFKTRTVPNNCLNPVWDEESFVFKKVVLPELATIRIVAYEDGGRVMLGNRVLPIVGLRPGYKHIALRNEAGQPLGLASLFVHVKVGDYVPHGLSDFAEALANPIKYQSEQEKREQQLAIFQDDEETEEGNAGEAPHTPIRKLESGAGHGIGGGGLPTVGEDGQSKAIRTKSNGEVPDTTTTASESTPVGA
;
A
#
# COMPACT_ATOMS: atom_id res chain seq x y z
N MET A 1 27.59 18.17 -20.42
CA MET A 1 27.37 16.79 -19.94
C MET A 1 28.68 16.27 -19.41
N SER A 2 28.65 15.44 -18.37
CA SER A 2 29.85 14.93 -17.72
C SER A 2 29.69 13.43 -17.41
N SER A 3 30.78 12.68 -17.50
CA SER A 3 30.85 11.27 -17.10
C SER A 3 31.66 11.15 -15.82
N PHE A 4 31.07 10.52 -14.80
CA PHE A 4 31.64 10.35 -13.47
C PHE A 4 31.79 8.86 -13.15
N VAL A 5 32.93 8.48 -12.59
CA VAL A 5 33.07 7.17 -11.92
C VAL A 5 32.24 7.17 -10.62
N GLU A 6 31.69 6.01 -10.21
CA GLU A 6 30.77 5.93 -9.05
C GLU A 6 31.33 6.57 -7.77
N THR A 7 32.64 6.56 -7.56
CA THR A 7 33.32 7.18 -6.42
C THR A 7 33.26 8.70 -6.48
N GLN A 8 33.56 9.30 -7.64
CA GLN A 8 33.46 10.74 -7.85
C GLN A 8 32.01 11.23 -7.76
N ALA A 9 31.07 10.50 -8.37
CA ALA A 9 29.64 10.80 -8.26
C ALA A 9 29.15 10.68 -6.80
N SER A 10 29.66 9.71 -6.03
CA SER A 10 29.34 9.55 -4.61
C SER A 10 29.90 10.68 -3.75
N ASN A 11 31.08 11.23 -4.09
CA ASN A 11 31.65 12.38 -3.38
C ASN A 11 30.84 13.65 -3.66
N LEU A 12 30.51 13.94 -4.92
CA LEU A 12 29.62 15.05 -5.28
C LEU A 12 28.26 14.97 -4.57
N LEU A 13 27.70 13.77 -4.46
CA LEU A 13 26.44 13.54 -3.74
C LEU A 13 26.57 13.76 -2.22
N LYS A 14 27.74 13.56 -1.61
CA LYS A 14 27.96 13.81 -0.17
C LYS A 14 28.29 15.27 0.11
N GLU A 15 29.08 15.90 -0.74
CA GLU A 15 29.65 17.24 -0.54
C GLU A 15 28.70 18.35 -1.01
N SER A 16 27.91 18.11 -2.06
CA SER A 16 27.01 19.13 -2.66
C SER A 16 25.78 18.49 -3.32
N PRO A 17 24.92 17.79 -2.54
CA PRO A 17 23.78 17.03 -3.06
C PRO A 17 22.76 17.89 -3.83
N MET A 18 22.39 19.05 -3.28
CA MET A 18 21.40 19.95 -3.89
C MET A 18 21.93 20.58 -5.18
N GLU A 19 23.20 20.92 -5.23
CA GLU A 19 23.91 21.43 -6.40
C GLU A 19 23.95 20.37 -7.50
N PHE A 20 24.17 19.11 -7.15
CA PHE A 20 24.19 18.01 -8.12
C PHE A 20 22.80 17.73 -8.71
N VAL A 21 21.74 17.78 -7.89
CA VAL A 21 20.34 17.77 -8.38
C VAL A 21 20.06 18.93 -9.32
N ASN A 22 20.51 20.15 -8.97
CA ASN A 22 20.32 21.34 -9.80
C ASN A 22 21.11 21.30 -11.12
N TYR A 23 22.34 20.77 -11.11
CA TYR A 23 23.11 20.47 -12.33
C TYR A 23 22.32 19.57 -13.27
N ASN A 24 21.74 18.49 -12.73
CA ASN A 24 20.96 17.49 -13.46
C ASN A 24 19.60 17.99 -13.99
N LYS A 25 19.20 19.23 -13.73
CA LYS A 25 18.05 19.88 -14.39
C LYS A 25 18.38 20.43 -15.77
N ARG A 26 19.64 20.84 -15.99
CA ARG A 26 20.10 21.53 -17.22
C ARG A 26 21.13 20.73 -18.01
N GLN A 27 21.86 19.81 -17.37
CA GLN A 27 22.89 18.99 -17.99
C GLN A 27 22.67 17.50 -17.73
N LEU A 28 23.28 16.66 -18.57
CA LEU A 28 23.29 15.21 -18.41
C LEU A 28 24.52 14.75 -17.61
N SER A 29 24.28 13.93 -16.58
CA SER A 29 25.30 13.16 -15.88
C SER A 29 25.24 11.70 -16.31
N ARG A 30 26.38 11.15 -16.71
CA ARG A 30 26.61 9.71 -16.83
C ARG A 30 27.38 9.23 -15.61
N VAL A 31 26.92 8.15 -14.96
CA VAL A 31 27.63 7.49 -13.86
C VAL A 31 27.96 6.07 -14.29
N TYR A 32 29.16 5.58 -13.98
CA TYR A 32 29.59 4.22 -14.34
C TYR A 32 30.40 3.54 -13.22
N PRO A 33 30.45 2.20 -13.18
CA PRO A 33 31.12 1.46 -12.10
C PRO A 33 32.63 1.72 -12.07
N LYS A 34 33.23 1.70 -10.88
CA LYS A 34 34.69 1.83 -10.72
C LYS A 34 35.43 0.58 -11.20
N GLY A 35 36.64 0.77 -11.72
CA GLY A 35 37.47 -0.32 -12.24
C GLY A 35 37.84 -1.43 -11.25
N THR A 36 37.68 -1.21 -9.94
CA THR A 36 37.93 -2.26 -8.93
C THR A 36 36.82 -3.33 -8.88
N ARG A 37 35.70 -3.14 -9.59
CA ARG A 37 34.63 -4.14 -9.75
C ARG A 37 34.96 -5.10 -10.90
N VAL A 38 36.07 -5.80 -10.74
CA VAL A 38 36.59 -6.76 -11.73
C VAL A 38 35.66 -7.95 -11.94
N ASP A 39 34.79 -8.21 -10.98
CA ASP A 39 33.69 -9.19 -11.01
C ASP A 39 32.45 -8.72 -11.80
N SER A 40 32.49 -7.52 -12.40
CA SER A 40 31.34 -6.87 -13.03
C SER A 40 30.13 -6.63 -12.10
N SER A 41 30.32 -6.58 -10.77
CA SER A 41 29.26 -6.21 -9.83
C SER A 41 28.72 -4.79 -10.09
N ASN A 42 27.48 -4.53 -9.68
CA ASN A 42 26.85 -3.20 -9.79
C ASN A 42 26.83 -2.43 -8.47
N PHE A 43 26.62 -1.11 -8.57
CA PHE A 43 26.15 -0.26 -7.47
C PHE A 43 24.61 -0.11 -7.53
N LEU A 44 23.96 0.29 -6.44
CA LEU A 44 22.51 0.55 -6.46
C LEU A 44 22.20 1.83 -7.24
N PRO A 45 21.45 1.77 -8.35
CA PRO A 45 21.26 2.91 -9.24
C PRO A 45 20.42 4.03 -8.63
N HIS A 46 19.52 3.70 -7.69
CA HIS A 46 18.73 4.67 -6.91
C HIS A 46 19.60 5.76 -6.28
N GLN A 47 20.82 5.46 -5.82
CA GLN A 47 21.74 6.44 -5.27
C GLN A 47 21.93 7.66 -6.20
N PHE A 48 22.03 7.42 -7.52
CA PHE A 48 22.26 8.46 -8.51
C PHE A 48 20.97 8.94 -9.19
N TRP A 49 19.92 8.12 -9.25
CA TRP A 49 18.58 8.60 -9.64
C TRP A 49 18.02 9.61 -8.63
N ASN A 50 18.28 9.45 -7.33
CA ASN A 50 17.95 10.44 -6.29
C ASN A 50 18.68 11.78 -6.51
N ALA A 51 19.88 11.75 -7.08
CA ALA A 51 20.61 12.95 -7.52
C ALA A 51 20.12 13.51 -8.87
N GLY A 52 19.18 12.83 -9.53
CA GLY A 52 18.64 13.20 -10.84
C GLY A 52 19.52 12.82 -12.04
N CYS A 53 20.58 12.03 -11.84
CA CYS A 53 21.45 11.55 -12.92
C CYS A 53 20.66 10.68 -13.90
N GLN A 54 20.87 10.91 -15.19
CA GLN A 54 20.04 10.32 -16.26
C GLN A 54 20.67 9.05 -16.83
N LEU A 55 22.00 9.04 -17.01
CA LEU A 55 22.72 7.94 -17.65
C LEU A 55 23.47 7.10 -16.61
N VAL A 56 22.72 6.45 -15.72
CA VAL A 56 23.26 5.60 -14.66
C VAL A 56 23.57 4.21 -15.23
N ALA A 57 24.81 4.03 -15.70
CA ALA A 57 25.23 2.84 -16.43
C ALA A 57 25.57 1.68 -15.49
N LEU A 58 25.08 0.49 -15.83
CA LEU A 58 25.25 -0.76 -15.10
C LEU A 58 25.81 -1.87 -16.01
N ASN A 59 26.39 -2.90 -15.41
CA ASN A 59 26.90 -4.11 -16.04
C ASN A 59 25.75 -5.09 -16.31
N TYR A 60 25.21 -5.08 -17.54
CA TYR A 60 24.08 -5.93 -17.96
C TYR A 60 24.38 -7.43 -17.94
N GLN A 61 25.67 -7.82 -17.98
CA GLN A 61 26.11 -9.20 -17.83
C GLN A 61 25.91 -9.77 -16.41
N THR A 62 25.63 -8.91 -15.42
CA THR A 62 25.47 -9.29 -14.01
C THR A 62 24.04 -9.00 -13.55
N LEU A 63 23.20 -10.03 -13.43
CA LEU A 63 21.79 -9.91 -13.05
C LEU A 63 21.58 -9.77 -11.53
N ASP A 64 22.45 -9.01 -10.86
CA ASP A 64 22.38 -8.73 -9.43
C ASP A 64 21.18 -7.82 -9.07
N LEU A 65 20.99 -7.57 -7.78
CA LEU A 65 19.91 -6.73 -7.25
C LEU A 65 19.77 -5.38 -7.98
N ALA A 66 20.87 -4.73 -8.33
CA ALA A 66 20.85 -3.44 -9.01
C ALA A 66 20.33 -3.56 -10.45
N MET A 67 20.74 -4.60 -11.17
CA MET A 67 20.22 -4.91 -12.49
C MET A 67 18.74 -5.31 -12.46
N GLN A 68 18.33 -6.13 -11.47
CA GLN A 68 16.93 -6.52 -11.26
C GLN A 68 16.03 -5.29 -11.01
N LEU A 69 16.50 -4.32 -10.22
CA LEU A 69 15.80 -3.05 -9.99
C LEU A 69 15.71 -2.21 -11.28
N ASN A 70 16.82 -2.11 -12.04
CA ASN A 70 16.86 -1.39 -13.32
C ASN A 70 15.89 -1.97 -14.37
N LEU A 71 15.97 -3.27 -14.64
CA LEU A 71 15.05 -3.96 -15.56
C LEU A 71 13.60 -3.86 -15.08
N GLY A 72 13.39 -3.92 -13.76
CA GLY A 72 12.10 -3.76 -13.11
C GLY A 72 11.45 -2.41 -13.36
N ILE A 73 12.17 -1.29 -13.21
CA ILE A 73 11.58 0.04 -13.42
C ILE A 73 11.47 0.43 -14.90
N PHE A 74 12.41 0.03 -15.75
CA PHE A 74 12.37 0.33 -17.18
C PHE A 74 11.43 -0.60 -17.98
N GLU A 75 10.73 -1.53 -17.32
CA GLU A 75 9.52 -2.15 -17.87
C GLU A 75 8.39 -1.11 -18.08
N TYR A 76 8.32 -0.09 -17.22
CA TYR A 76 7.29 0.95 -17.26
C TYR A 76 7.56 1.95 -18.39
N ASN A 77 6.56 2.80 -18.69
CA ASN A 77 6.53 3.65 -19.88
C ASN A 77 6.79 2.86 -21.18
N ASN A 78 6.02 1.78 -21.37
CA ASN A 78 6.03 0.93 -22.57
C ASN A 78 7.42 0.42 -23.00
N ARG A 79 8.33 0.18 -22.03
CA ARG A 79 9.71 -0.27 -22.29
C ARG A 79 10.53 0.68 -23.17
N ALA A 80 10.19 1.97 -23.20
CA ALA A 80 10.90 2.95 -24.02
C ALA A 80 12.35 3.22 -23.59
N GLY A 81 12.78 2.76 -22.41
CA GLY A 81 14.10 3.06 -21.82
C GLY A 81 14.22 4.47 -21.23
N TYR A 82 13.12 5.25 -21.22
CA TYR A 82 13.04 6.58 -20.64
C TYR A 82 11.91 6.65 -19.63
N LEU A 83 12.17 7.26 -18.47
CA LEU A 83 11.18 7.60 -17.45
C LEU A 83 11.28 9.10 -17.15
N PRO A 84 10.16 9.84 -17.08
CA PRO A 84 10.20 11.24 -16.68
C PRO A 84 10.63 11.35 -15.22
N LYS A 85 11.57 12.25 -14.92
CA LYS A 85 11.91 12.60 -13.53
C LYS A 85 10.74 13.36 -12.86
N PRO A 86 10.56 13.23 -11.54
CA PRO A 86 9.59 14.02 -10.78
C PRO A 86 9.73 15.53 -11.00
N ASP A 87 8.63 16.26 -10.85
CA ASP A 87 8.52 17.68 -11.23
C ASP A 87 9.54 18.59 -10.53
N PHE A 88 9.73 18.41 -9.22
CA PHE A 88 10.71 19.15 -8.42
C PHE A 88 12.17 18.87 -8.83
N MET A 89 12.45 17.72 -9.46
CA MET A 89 13.76 17.38 -10.03
C MET A 89 13.98 17.91 -11.45
N ARG A 90 12.99 18.61 -12.02
CA ARG A 90 13.03 19.25 -13.35
C ARG A 90 12.89 20.77 -13.25
N ARG A 91 12.05 21.25 -12.34
CA ARG A 91 11.73 22.68 -12.12
C ARG A 91 12.93 23.49 -11.63
N PRO A 92 13.25 24.65 -12.26
CA PRO A 92 14.38 25.49 -11.86
C PRO A 92 14.13 26.26 -10.55
N ASP A 93 12.87 26.50 -10.21
CA ASP A 93 12.41 27.27 -9.04
C ASP A 93 12.31 26.45 -7.75
N ARG A 94 12.29 25.12 -7.84
CA ARG A 94 12.24 24.21 -6.69
C ARG A 94 13.65 23.77 -6.29
N LYS A 95 13.97 23.79 -4.98
CA LYS A 95 15.15 23.08 -4.43
C LYS A 95 14.72 21.72 -3.88
N PHE A 96 15.63 20.75 -3.90
CA PHE A 96 15.37 19.40 -3.41
C PHE A 96 16.67 18.82 -2.84
N ASP A 97 16.59 18.34 -1.59
CA ASP A 97 17.67 17.60 -0.93
C ASP A 97 17.36 16.09 -0.98
N PRO A 98 18.17 15.28 -1.68
CA PRO A 98 17.99 13.82 -1.74
C PRO A 98 18.21 13.10 -0.39
N PHE A 99 18.67 13.79 0.67
CA PHE A 99 18.82 13.25 2.02
C PHE A 99 17.71 13.70 2.99
N ALA A 100 16.67 14.39 2.52
CA ALA A 100 15.57 14.84 3.36
C ALA A 100 14.85 13.68 4.08
N GLU A 101 14.84 13.72 5.43
CA GLU A 101 14.10 12.78 6.28
C GLU A 101 12.68 13.28 6.62
N SER A 102 12.44 14.58 6.53
CA SER A 102 11.15 15.25 6.73
C SER A 102 10.29 15.22 5.46
N THR A 103 8.99 15.52 5.60
CA THR A 103 8.13 15.76 4.43
C THR A 103 8.59 17.04 3.71
N VAL A 104 8.75 16.98 2.39
CA VAL A 104 9.21 18.13 1.59
C VAL A 104 8.00 18.94 1.12
N ASP A 105 8.09 20.28 1.17
CA ASP A 105 7.00 21.17 0.72
C ASP A 105 6.62 20.90 -0.75
N GLY A 106 5.31 20.84 -1.01
CA GLY A 106 4.74 20.54 -2.31
C GLY A 106 4.82 19.08 -2.76
N ILE A 107 5.30 18.16 -1.90
CA ILE A 107 5.30 16.72 -2.15
C ILE A 107 4.34 16.03 -1.18
N ILE A 108 3.43 15.22 -1.73
CA ILE A 108 2.54 14.36 -0.93
C ILE A 108 3.33 13.10 -0.56
N ALA A 109 3.75 13.01 0.70
CA ALA A 109 4.33 11.80 1.25
C ALA A 109 3.25 10.71 1.38
N GLY A 110 3.64 9.43 1.25
CA GLY A 110 2.73 8.30 1.25
C GLY A 110 2.92 7.32 2.41
N THR A 111 1.93 6.45 2.56
CA THR A 111 1.99 5.24 3.39
C THR A 111 1.75 4.03 2.49
N VAL A 112 2.50 2.96 2.70
CA VAL A 112 2.34 1.71 1.95
C VAL A 112 2.35 0.55 2.93
N SER A 113 1.42 -0.39 2.77
CA SER A 113 1.36 -1.59 3.58
C SER A 113 1.08 -2.82 2.72
N VAL A 114 1.88 -3.87 2.87
CA VAL A 114 1.77 -5.10 2.09
C VAL A 114 1.62 -6.29 3.03
N ARG A 115 0.47 -6.96 2.97
CA ARG A 115 0.24 -8.27 3.60
C ARG A 115 0.53 -9.36 2.58
N VAL A 116 1.50 -10.23 2.87
CA VAL A 116 1.77 -11.42 2.03
C VAL A 116 0.90 -12.56 2.54
N ILE A 117 -0.06 -12.99 1.72
CA ILE A 117 -1.08 -13.96 2.13
C ILE A 117 -0.63 -15.37 1.74
N SER A 118 -0.41 -15.61 0.45
CA SER A 118 -0.04 -16.94 -0.07
C SER A 118 0.77 -16.86 -1.36
N GLY A 119 1.33 -17.99 -1.77
CA GLY A 119 1.99 -18.17 -3.06
C GLY A 119 1.34 -19.28 -3.88
N GLN A 120 1.63 -19.31 -5.18
CA GLN A 120 1.20 -20.34 -6.13
C GLN A 120 2.38 -20.66 -7.05
N PHE A 121 2.66 -21.96 -7.24
CA PHE A 121 3.64 -22.50 -8.20
C PHE A 121 5.03 -21.83 -8.13
N LEU A 122 5.56 -21.59 -6.92
CA LEU A 122 6.85 -20.91 -6.74
C LEU A 122 8.05 -21.83 -7.02
N SER A 123 7.88 -23.15 -6.84
CA SER A 123 8.83 -24.16 -7.29
C SER A 123 8.11 -25.49 -7.55
N ASP A 124 8.66 -26.26 -8.48
CA ASP A 124 8.41 -27.66 -8.75
C ASP A 124 9.00 -28.60 -7.68
N LYS A 125 10.04 -28.14 -6.97
CA LYS A 125 10.71 -28.90 -5.92
C LYS A 125 9.95 -28.82 -4.60
N ARG A 126 10.03 -29.90 -3.83
CA ARG A 126 9.58 -29.95 -2.43
C ARG A 126 10.61 -29.28 -1.51
N ALA A 127 10.68 -27.95 -1.57
CA ALA A 127 11.51 -27.11 -0.73
C ALA A 127 10.66 -26.27 0.23
N GLY A 128 11.29 -25.59 1.18
CA GLY A 128 10.66 -24.50 1.93
C GLY A 128 10.80 -23.17 1.19
N CYS A 129 9.93 -22.20 1.49
CA CYS A 129 10.05 -20.84 0.94
C CYS A 129 9.59 -19.74 1.90
N TYR A 130 10.06 -18.53 1.65
CA TYR A 130 9.64 -17.29 2.30
C TYR A 130 9.63 -16.13 1.31
N VAL A 131 9.01 -15.01 1.69
CA VAL A 131 8.94 -13.79 0.88
C VAL A 131 9.59 -12.63 1.65
N GLU A 132 10.40 -11.83 0.96
CA GLU A 132 10.87 -10.52 1.45
C GLU A 132 10.19 -9.39 0.68
N VAL A 133 10.01 -8.26 1.36
CA VAL A 133 9.43 -7.04 0.78
C VAL A 133 10.35 -5.86 1.11
N GLU A 134 11.04 -5.35 0.10
CA GLU A 134 12.02 -4.27 0.21
C GLU A 134 11.49 -3.01 -0.48
N MET A 135 11.94 -1.84 -0.01
CA MET A 135 11.68 -0.54 -0.66
C MET A 135 13.01 0.14 -1.01
N TYR A 136 13.07 0.72 -2.20
CA TYR A 136 14.22 1.45 -2.74
C TYR A 136 13.74 2.80 -3.29
N GLY A 137 14.36 3.88 -2.84
CA GLY A 137 13.99 5.25 -3.17
C GLY A 137 15.04 6.21 -2.58
N LEU A 138 14.59 7.27 -1.89
CA LEU A 138 15.48 8.08 -1.06
C LEU A 138 16.13 7.25 0.06
N PRO A 139 17.24 7.72 0.68
CA PRO A 139 17.83 7.06 1.83
C PRO A 139 16.82 6.86 2.98
N ALA A 140 15.98 7.86 3.25
CA ALA A 140 14.92 7.81 4.26
C ALA A 140 13.80 6.79 3.94
N ASP A 141 13.55 6.52 2.65
CA ASP A 141 12.51 5.59 2.17
C ASP A 141 13.04 4.17 1.97
N THR A 142 14.36 3.99 1.95
CA THR A 142 14.98 2.71 1.58
C THR A 142 14.99 1.75 2.76
N VAL A 143 14.23 0.65 2.64
CA VAL A 143 14.09 -0.39 3.67
C VAL A 143 14.43 -1.74 3.06
N ARG A 144 15.50 -2.37 3.56
CA ARG A 144 16.06 -3.62 3.03
C ARG A 144 16.22 -4.66 4.13
N LYS A 145 16.03 -5.94 3.81
CA LYS A 145 16.18 -7.08 4.75
C LYS A 145 15.41 -6.98 6.08
N ARG A 146 14.43 -6.08 6.20
CA ARG A 146 13.63 -5.85 7.42
C ARG A 146 12.32 -6.63 7.42
N PHE A 147 11.65 -6.67 6.28
CA PHE A 147 10.34 -7.30 6.14
C PHE A 147 10.49 -8.61 5.39
N LYS A 148 10.32 -9.70 6.13
CA LYS A 148 10.45 -11.07 5.69
C LYS A 148 9.39 -11.90 6.40
N THR A 149 8.68 -12.75 5.66
CA THR A 149 7.73 -13.71 6.25
C THR A 149 8.47 -14.84 6.95
N ARG A 150 7.78 -15.62 7.80
CA ARG A 150 8.32 -16.94 8.19
C ARG A 150 8.57 -17.83 6.96
N THR A 151 9.46 -18.81 7.10
CA THR A 151 9.57 -19.90 6.12
C THR A 151 8.38 -20.85 6.28
N VAL A 152 7.73 -21.21 5.16
CA VAL A 152 6.83 -22.37 5.08
C VAL A 152 7.69 -23.56 4.65
N PRO A 153 7.91 -24.58 5.50
CA PRO A 153 8.77 -25.70 5.17
C PRO A 153 8.10 -26.68 4.20
N ASN A 154 8.88 -27.27 3.27
CA ASN A 154 8.47 -28.35 2.37
C ASN A 154 7.22 -28.07 1.50
N ASN A 155 6.86 -26.80 1.30
CA ASN A 155 5.81 -26.37 0.39
C ASN A 155 6.18 -25.06 -0.32
N CYS A 156 6.53 -25.16 -1.61
CA CYS A 156 6.64 -24.04 -2.56
C CYS A 156 5.50 -24.00 -3.58
N LEU A 157 4.58 -24.98 -3.55
CA LEU A 157 3.53 -25.14 -4.55
C LEU A 157 2.32 -24.24 -4.24
N ASN A 158 1.91 -24.19 -2.97
CA ASN A 158 0.80 -23.37 -2.48
C ASN A 158 1.01 -22.90 -1.02
N PRO A 159 2.15 -22.25 -0.68
CA PRO A 159 2.43 -21.79 0.68
C PRO A 159 1.42 -20.73 1.14
N VAL A 160 1.08 -20.74 2.43
CA VAL A 160 0.27 -19.71 3.09
C VAL A 160 1.03 -19.15 4.28
N TRP A 161 1.22 -17.83 4.27
CA TRP A 161 1.86 -17.06 5.33
C TRP A 161 0.81 -16.37 6.20
N ASP A 162 -0.02 -15.53 5.58
CA ASP A 162 -1.10 -14.70 6.14
C ASP A 162 -0.74 -13.95 7.45
N GLU A 163 0.48 -13.42 7.51
CA GLU A 163 1.01 -12.74 8.70
C GLU A 163 0.53 -11.27 8.79
N GLU A 164 1.04 -10.50 9.76
CA GLU A 164 0.78 -9.06 9.83
C GLU A 164 1.33 -8.34 8.57
N SER A 165 0.70 -7.23 8.19
CA SER A 165 1.17 -6.44 7.05
C SER A 165 2.50 -5.76 7.31
N PHE A 166 3.40 -5.78 6.33
CA PHE A 166 4.62 -5.00 6.35
C PHE A 166 4.30 -3.52 6.09
N VAL A 167 4.51 -2.64 7.07
CA VAL A 167 4.11 -1.23 7.01
C VAL A 167 5.30 -0.29 6.78
N PHE A 168 5.33 0.32 5.60
CA PHE A 168 6.16 1.48 5.27
C PHE A 168 5.40 2.74 5.73
N LYS A 169 5.54 3.07 7.01
CA LYS A 169 4.75 4.11 7.71
C LYS A 169 4.85 5.51 7.09
N LYS A 170 5.99 5.83 6.48
CA LYS A 170 6.28 7.11 5.84
C LYS A 170 7.16 6.84 4.64
N VAL A 171 6.68 7.23 3.47
CA VAL A 171 7.43 7.28 2.20
C VAL A 171 7.50 8.76 1.84
N VAL A 172 8.63 9.39 2.10
CA VAL A 172 8.90 10.82 1.86
C VAL A 172 8.69 11.17 0.40
N LEU A 173 9.12 10.30 -0.53
CA LEU A 173 9.07 10.58 -1.96
C LEU A 173 8.52 9.40 -2.80
N PRO A 174 7.19 9.20 -2.81
CA PRO A 174 6.56 8.10 -3.55
C PRO A 174 6.92 8.04 -5.04
N GLU A 175 7.21 9.18 -5.68
CA GLU A 175 7.58 9.25 -7.11
C GLU A 175 8.95 8.65 -7.45
N LEU A 176 9.89 8.58 -6.49
CA LEU A 176 11.16 7.85 -6.66
C LEU A 176 11.16 6.48 -5.98
N ALA A 177 10.17 6.19 -5.15
CA ALA A 177 10.07 4.96 -4.40
C ALA A 177 9.58 3.80 -5.27
N THR A 178 10.20 2.64 -5.05
CA THR A 178 9.90 1.37 -5.69
C THR A 178 9.90 0.26 -4.66
N ILE A 179 8.91 -0.63 -4.71
CA ILE A 179 8.83 -1.82 -3.86
C ILE A 179 9.28 -3.04 -4.66
N ARG A 180 10.14 -3.86 -4.06
CA ARG A 180 10.62 -5.14 -4.59
C ARG A 180 10.09 -6.25 -3.68
N ILE A 181 9.19 -7.07 -4.23
CA ILE A 181 8.70 -8.28 -3.57
C ILE A 181 9.46 -9.46 -4.16
N VAL A 182 10.00 -10.34 -3.33
CA VAL A 182 10.85 -11.45 -3.77
C VAL A 182 10.54 -12.72 -2.99
N ALA A 183 10.39 -13.84 -3.69
CA ALA A 183 10.28 -15.16 -3.09
C ALA A 183 11.65 -15.87 -3.14
N TYR A 184 12.02 -16.50 -2.04
CA TYR A 184 13.26 -17.26 -1.87
C TYR A 184 12.97 -18.69 -1.43
N GLU A 185 13.82 -19.61 -1.85
CA GLU A 185 13.93 -20.95 -1.27
C GLU A 185 14.50 -20.84 0.15
N ASP A 186 14.21 -21.83 1.00
CA ASP A 186 14.76 -21.91 2.34
C ASP A 186 16.31 -21.88 2.35
N GLY A 187 16.89 -21.31 3.40
CA GLY A 187 18.31 -20.96 3.43
C GLY A 187 18.70 -19.76 2.54
N GLY A 188 17.80 -19.21 1.73
CA GLY A 188 17.93 -17.89 1.08
C GLY A 188 18.96 -17.78 -0.04
N ARG A 189 19.50 -18.91 -0.53
CA ARG A 189 20.50 -18.92 -1.62
C ARG A 189 19.90 -18.85 -3.02
N VAL A 190 18.68 -19.36 -3.20
CA VAL A 190 18.00 -19.45 -4.49
C VAL A 190 16.81 -18.51 -4.51
N MET A 191 16.80 -17.56 -5.45
CA MET A 191 15.65 -16.72 -5.71
C MET A 191 14.64 -17.48 -6.58
N LEU A 192 13.41 -17.66 -6.08
CA LEU A 192 12.33 -18.31 -6.82
C LEU A 192 11.69 -17.36 -7.84
N GLY A 193 11.66 -16.06 -7.52
CA GLY A 193 11.19 -15.01 -8.42
C GLY A 193 11.02 -13.67 -7.72
N ASN A 194 10.97 -12.58 -8.47
CA ASN A 194 10.76 -11.24 -7.93
C ASN A 194 9.69 -10.45 -8.69
N ARG A 195 9.27 -9.31 -8.15
CA ARG A 195 8.55 -8.26 -8.86
C ARG A 195 9.00 -6.90 -8.31
N VAL A 196 9.32 -5.99 -9.22
CA VAL A 196 9.57 -4.57 -8.90
C VAL A 196 8.35 -3.75 -9.37
N LEU A 197 7.83 -2.92 -8.46
CA LEU A 197 6.67 -2.05 -8.70
C LEU A 197 7.01 -0.63 -8.22
N PRO A 198 6.82 0.43 -9.03
CA PRO A 198 6.78 1.79 -8.54
C PRO A 198 5.68 1.97 -7.49
N ILE A 199 5.86 2.86 -6.52
CA ILE A 199 4.80 3.21 -5.58
C ILE A 199 3.70 4.04 -6.27
N VAL A 200 4.08 4.95 -7.17
CA VAL A 200 3.14 5.64 -8.05
C VAL A 200 2.42 4.64 -8.96
N GLY A 201 1.08 4.66 -8.92
CA GLY A 201 0.23 3.73 -9.67
C GLY A 201 0.03 2.36 -9.03
N LEU A 202 0.60 2.10 -7.84
CA LEU A 202 0.37 0.87 -7.09
C LEU A 202 -1.11 0.79 -6.65
N ARG A 203 -1.83 -0.25 -7.10
CA ARG A 203 -3.27 -0.38 -6.86
C ARG A 203 -3.57 -1.13 -5.55
N PRO A 204 -4.36 -0.56 -4.62
CA PRO A 204 -4.68 -1.20 -3.33
C PRO A 204 -5.67 -2.37 -3.47
N GLY A 205 -5.94 -3.02 -2.34
CA GLY A 205 -6.78 -4.21 -2.18
C GLY A 205 -6.04 -5.52 -2.45
N TYR A 206 -6.80 -6.61 -2.55
CA TYR A 206 -6.26 -7.93 -2.90
C TYR A 206 -5.77 -7.97 -4.35
N LYS A 207 -4.60 -8.57 -4.59
CA LYS A 207 -3.96 -8.69 -5.92
C LYS A 207 -3.14 -9.98 -6.01
N HIS A 208 -3.16 -10.61 -7.18
CA HIS A 208 -2.10 -11.53 -7.59
C HIS A 208 -0.96 -10.73 -8.22
N ILE A 209 0.27 -11.10 -7.86
CA ILE A 209 1.51 -10.56 -8.41
C ILE A 209 2.25 -11.71 -9.08
N ALA A 210 2.22 -11.74 -10.41
CA ALA A 210 3.01 -12.68 -11.20
C ALA A 210 4.50 -12.35 -11.07
N LEU A 211 5.32 -13.35 -10.77
CA LEU A 211 6.76 -13.18 -10.55
C LEU A 211 7.55 -13.22 -11.86
N ARG A 212 8.74 -12.64 -11.80
CA ARG A 212 9.75 -12.57 -12.85
C ARG A 212 11.05 -13.25 -12.42
N ASN A 213 11.82 -13.71 -13.40
CA ASN A 213 13.21 -14.13 -13.18
C ASN A 213 14.15 -12.91 -13.05
N GLU A 214 15.44 -13.16 -12.82
CA GLU A 214 16.46 -12.11 -12.65
C GLU A 214 16.61 -11.19 -13.88
N ALA A 215 16.33 -11.72 -15.08
CA ALA A 215 16.33 -10.98 -16.35
C ALA A 215 15.02 -10.23 -16.62
N GLY A 216 14.08 -10.18 -15.66
CA GLY A 216 12.80 -9.50 -15.81
C GLY A 216 11.78 -10.21 -16.73
N GLN A 217 11.99 -11.47 -17.08
CA GLN A 217 11.04 -12.25 -17.89
C GLN A 217 9.97 -12.90 -16.99
N PRO A 218 8.71 -13.09 -17.44
CA PRO A 218 7.66 -13.70 -16.63
C PRO A 218 7.97 -15.17 -16.34
N LEU A 219 7.68 -15.65 -15.12
CA LEU A 219 7.80 -17.06 -14.73
C LEU A 219 6.55 -17.91 -15.04
N GLY A 220 5.55 -17.34 -15.70
CA GLY A 220 4.29 -18.03 -16.00
C GLY A 220 3.38 -18.17 -14.78
N LEU A 221 3.35 -19.36 -14.18
CA LEU A 221 2.42 -19.71 -13.10
C LEU A 221 2.83 -19.18 -11.72
N ALA A 222 4.11 -18.87 -11.51
CA ALA A 222 4.63 -18.43 -10.22
C ALA A 222 4.03 -17.06 -9.82
N SER A 223 3.18 -17.04 -8.80
CA SER A 223 2.56 -15.80 -8.31
C SER A 223 2.45 -15.73 -6.79
N LEU A 224 2.38 -14.51 -6.27
CA LEU A 224 2.04 -14.23 -4.88
C LEU A 224 0.65 -13.58 -4.80
N PHE A 225 -0.17 -14.01 -3.85
CA PHE A 225 -1.40 -13.34 -3.48
C PHE A 225 -1.13 -12.43 -2.27
N VAL A 226 -1.44 -11.14 -2.43
CA VAL A 226 -1.15 -10.11 -1.44
C VAL A 226 -2.35 -9.18 -1.24
N HIS A 227 -2.39 -8.52 -0.10
CA HIS A 227 -3.28 -7.38 0.13
C HIS A 227 -2.44 -6.10 0.30
N VAL A 228 -2.67 -5.11 -0.55
CA VAL A 228 -1.96 -3.83 -0.54
C VAL A 228 -2.85 -2.72 0.01
N LYS A 229 -2.35 -1.91 0.93
CA LYS A 229 -2.92 -0.59 1.27
C LYS A 229 -1.95 0.49 0.81
N VAL A 230 -2.49 1.54 0.21
CA VAL A 230 -1.79 2.78 -0.16
C VAL A 230 -2.69 3.93 0.31
N GLY A 231 -2.11 4.97 0.89
CA GLY A 231 -2.82 6.18 1.29
C GLY A 231 -1.83 7.27 1.69
N ASP A 232 -2.29 8.51 1.79
CA ASP A 232 -1.41 9.65 2.06
C ASP A 232 -0.88 9.65 3.50
N TYR A 233 0.34 10.15 3.69
CA TYR A 233 0.96 10.25 5.01
C TYR A 233 0.44 11.46 5.77
N VAL A 234 -0.31 11.19 6.84
CA VAL A 234 -0.72 12.20 7.82
C VAL A 234 0.18 12.09 9.06
N PRO A 235 0.89 13.17 9.46
CA PRO A 235 1.62 13.19 10.74
C PRO A 235 0.67 12.99 11.92
N HIS A 236 1.07 12.20 12.92
CA HIS A 236 0.18 11.82 14.04
C HIS A 236 -0.53 13.00 14.74
N GLY A 237 0.17 14.12 14.96
CA GLY A 237 -0.41 15.33 15.57
C GLY A 237 -1.37 16.14 14.69
N LEU A 238 -1.61 15.71 13.44
CA LEU A 238 -2.55 16.33 12.49
C LEU A 238 -3.68 15.37 12.08
N SER A 239 -3.82 14.22 12.74
CA SER A 239 -4.82 13.20 12.38
C SER A 239 -6.25 13.74 12.45
N ASP A 240 -6.59 14.43 13.54
CA ASP A 240 -7.94 14.98 13.77
C ASP A 240 -8.27 16.10 12.78
N PHE A 241 -7.29 16.95 12.44
CA PHE A 241 -7.41 17.96 11.40
C PHE A 241 -7.61 17.34 10.02
N ALA A 242 -6.93 16.23 9.72
CA ALA A 242 -7.10 15.52 8.45
C ALA A 242 -8.48 14.86 8.35
N GLU A 243 -9.01 14.26 9.44
CA GLU A 243 -10.39 13.73 9.44
C GLU A 243 -11.43 14.85 9.28
N ALA A 244 -11.25 15.98 9.97
CA ALA A 244 -12.13 17.15 9.84
C ALA A 244 -12.15 17.70 8.40
N LEU A 245 -11.00 17.77 7.73
CA LEU A 245 -10.90 18.18 6.31
C LEU A 245 -11.46 17.13 5.34
N ALA A 246 -11.33 15.84 5.65
CA ALA A 246 -11.87 14.76 4.83
C ALA A 246 -13.40 14.61 4.93
N ASN A 247 -14.00 15.00 6.06
CA ASN A 247 -15.45 14.93 6.28
C ASN A 247 -15.97 16.13 7.10
N PRO A 248 -16.01 17.34 6.51
CA PRO A 248 -16.32 18.58 7.24
C PRO A 248 -17.77 18.62 7.76
N ILE A 249 -18.71 18.01 7.03
CA ILE A 249 -20.13 17.96 7.44
C ILE A 249 -20.28 17.13 8.73
N LYS A 250 -19.62 15.97 8.82
CA LYS A 250 -19.59 15.17 10.05
C LYS A 250 -18.99 15.97 11.21
N TYR A 251 -17.86 16.65 10.98
CA TYR A 251 -17.17 17.44 12.00
C TYR A 251 -18.05 18.57 12.55
N GLN A 252 -18.67 19.37 11.68
CA GLN A 252 -19.58 20.45 12.07
C GLN A 252 -20.79 19.91 12.83
N SER A 253 -21.45 18.85 12.32
CA SER A 253 -22.60 18.23 12.99
C SER A 253 -22.25 17.67 14.38
N GLU A 254 -21.03 17.15 14.58
CA GLU A 254 -20.56 16.73 15.91
C GLU A 254 -20.27 17.90 16.86
N GLN A 255 -19.84 19.07 16.35
CA GLN A 255 -19.67 20.27 17.16
C GLN A 255 -21.02 20.85 17.57
N GLU A 256 -21.93 21.10 16.61
CA GLU A 256 -23.29 21.60 16.86
C GLU A 256 -24.02 20.71 17.87
N LYS A 257 -23.89 19.39 17.75
CA LYS A 257 -24.49 18.44 18.70
C LYS A 257 -23.92 18.57 20.12
N ARG A 258 -22.61 18.84 20.27
CA ARG A 258 -21.99 19.07 21.59
C ARG A 258 -22.44 20.40 22.18
N GLU A 259 -22.54 21.45 21.37
CA GLU A 259 -23.06 22.76 21.78
C GLU A 259 -24.52 22.65 22.25
N GLN A 260 -25.39 22.00 21.47
CA GLN A 260 -26.79 21.72 21.86
C GLN A 260 -26.90 20.90 23.15
N GLN A 261 -25.98 19.96 23.39
CA GLN A 261 -25.96 19.16 24.63
C GLN A 261 -25.43 19.96 25.84
N LEU A 262 -24.55 20.93 25.61
CA LEU A 262 -23.99 21.79 26.67
C LEU A 262 -24.95 22.92 27.06
N ALA A 263 -25.76 23.44 26.13
CA ALA A 263 -26.76 24.47 26.39
C ALA A 263 -27.74 24.08 27.52
N ILE A 264 -28.07 22.79 27.64
CA ILE A 264 -28.95 22.23 28.70
C ILE A 264 -28.40 22.52 30.13
N PHE A 265 -27.09 22.75 30.27
CA PHE A 265 -26.44 23.07 31.55
C PHE A 265 -26.14 24.58 31.72
N GLN A 266 -26.57 25.41 30.77
CA GLN A 266 -26.37 26.87 30.77
C GLN A 266 -27.68 27.63 31.09
N ASP A 267 -28.83 26.96 30.95
CA ASP A 267 -30.14 27.46 31.40
C ASP A 267 -30.26 27.35 32.94
N ASP A 268 -29.61 28.24 33.71
CA ASP A 268 -29.93 28.46 35.13
C ASP A 268 -29.45 29.81 35.75
N GLU A 269 -28.90 30.77 34.97
CA GLU A 269 -28.60 32.13 35.47
C GLU A 269 -29.13 33.26 34.54
N GLU A 270 -30.08 34.05 35.08
CA GLU A 270 -30.62 35.34 34.59
C GLU A 270 -31.39 35.33 33.24
N THR A 271 -32.73 35.26 33.21
CA THR A 271 -33.69 36.41 33.36
C THR A 271 -35.15 35.88 33.22
N GLU A 272 -36.25 36.47 33.73
CA GLU A 272 -36.53 37.78 34.35
C GLU A 272 -37.45 37.63 35.59
N GLU A 273 -37.27 38.47 36.62
CA GLU A 273 -38.36 38.79 37.55
C GLU A 273 -39.28 39.88 36.96
N GLY A 274 -40.53 39.50 36.67
CA GLY A 274 -41.69 40.38 36.84
C GLY A 274 -41.95 41.48 35.80
N ASN A 275 -42.94 41.22 34.93
CA ASN A 275 -44.16 42.03 35.00
C ASN A 275 -45.41 41.25 34.56
N ALA A 276 -46.43 41.21 35.41
CA ALA A 276 -47.73 40.61 35.09
C ALA A 276 -48.72 41.72 34.70
N GLY A 277 -49.06 41.83 33.42
CA GLY A 277 -50.01 42.83 32.93
C GLY A 277 -50.44 42.62 31.48
N GLU A 278 -51.73 42.34 31.30
CA GLU A 278 -52.50 42.44 30.05
C GLU A 278 -52.15 41.50 28.87
N ALA A 279 -52.79 40.33 28.91
CA ALA A 279 -53.40 39.72 27.73
C ALA A 279 -54.93 40.01 27.82
N PRO A 280 -55.71 40.14 26.72
CA PRO A 280 -55.73 39.12 25.67
C PRO A 280 -55.94 39.59 24.22
N HIS A 281 -55.42 38.82 23.26
CA HIS A 281 -56.22 38.41 22.09
C HIS A 281 -55.72 37.06 21.54
N THR A 282 -56.66 36.15 21.30
CA THR A 282 -56.46 34.79 20.75
C THR A 282 -57.85 34.26 20.34
N PRO A 283 -57.97 33.21 19.51
CA PRO A 283 -57.33 32.98 18.20
C PRO A 283 -58.39 32.85 17.08
N ILE A 284 -58.00 33.00 15.81
CA ILE A 284 -58.82 32.50 14.69
C ILE A 284 -58.39 31.08 14.33
N ARG A 285 -59.19 30.09 14.73
CA ARG A 285 -59.12 28.73 14.19
C ARG A 285 -59.73 28.67 12.79
N LYS A 286 -59.13 27.88 11.90
CA LYS A 286 -59.89 27.13 10.87
C LYS A 286 -59.46 25.67 10.90
N LEU A 287 -60.40 24.80 11.26
CA LEU A 287 -60.34 23.37 10.97
C LEU A 287 -61.30 23.06 9.79
N GLU A 288 -61.20 21.84 9.28
CA GLU A 288 -61.70 21.42 7.96
C GLU A 288 -63.23 21.19 7.86
N SER A 289 -63.74 21.25 6.62
CA SER A 289 -64.88 20.51 6.03
C SER A 289 -65.29 21.21 4.72
N GLY A 290 -65.86 20.58 3.70
CA GLY A 290 -66.24 19.17 3.50
C GLY A 290 -67.38 19.09 2.46
N ALA A 291 -67.33 18.10 1.56
CA ALA A 291 -68.24 17.89 0.41
C ALA A 291 -68.21 18.99 -0.70
N GLY A 292 -68.31 18.66 -1.99
CA GLY A 292 -68.33 17.35 -2.65
C GLY A 292 -68.98 17.42 -4.04
N HIS A 293 -68.49 16.65 -5.01
CA HIS A 293 -69.16 16.29 -6.27
C HIS A 293 -68.57 14.97 -6.80
N GLY A 294 -69.42 14.02 -7.22
CA GLY A 294 -69.01 12.84 -7.99
C GLY A 294 -68.86 13.16 -9.50
N ILE A 295 -68.78 12.22 -10.43
CA ILE A 295 -69.14 10.78 -10.40
C ILE A 295 -68.28 10.01 -11.44
N GLY A 296 -67.84 8.79 -11.08
CA GLY A 296 -67.64 7.65 -12.01
C GLY A 296 -66.44 7.66 -12.99
N GLY A 297 -65.78 6.53 -13.29
CA GLY A 297 -65.88 5.20 -12.66
C GLY A 297 -65.26 4.07 -13.50
N GLY A 298 -64.62 3.10 -12.82
CA GLY A 298 -64.29 1.75 -13.33
C GLY A 298 -63.15 1.63 -14.37
N GLY A 299 -62.25 0.65 -14.29
CA GLY A 299 -62.07 -0.39 -13.28
C GLY A 299 -60.84 -1.27 -13.59
N LEU A 300 -60.24 -1.87 -12.55
CA LEU A 300 -59.25 -2.95 -12.67
C LEU A 300 -59.93 -4.30 -12.95
N PRO A 301 -59.15 -5.35 -13.23
CA PRO A 301 -59.33 -6.55 -12.43
C PRO A 301 -58.06 -7.01 -11.68
N THR A 302 -58.33 -7.71 -10.59
CA THR A 302 -57.40 -8.27 -9.59
C THR A 302 -57.08 -9.74 -9.84
N VAL A 303 -55.87 -10.17 -9.45
CA VAL A 303 -55.55 -11.49 -8.86
C VAL A 303 -54.32 -11.25 -7.96
N GLY A 304 -54.14 -11.78 -6.75
CA GLY A 304 -54.85 -12.82 -6.00
C GLY A 304 -53.80 -13.75 -5.35
N GLU A 305 -53.85 -13.94 -4.03
CA GLU A 305 -52.80 -14.60 -3.23
C GLU A 305 -52.79 -16.13 -3.33
N ASP A 306 -51.63 -16.74 -3.03
CA ASP A 306 -51.43 -17.86 -2.09
C ASP A 306 -49.98 -18.39 -2.23
N GLY A 307 -49.21 -18.79 -1.21
CA GLY A 307 -49.51 -18.86 0.22
C GLY A 307 -49.36 -20.28 0.80
N GLN A 308 -48.15 -20.68 1.25
CA GLN A 308 -47.97 -21.43 2.51
C GLN A 308 -46.51 -21.82 2.86
N SER A 309 -46.30 -22.08 4.16
CA SER A 309 -45.01 -22.22 4.83
C SER A 309 -44.83 -23.59 5.51
N LYS A 310 -43.58 -24.01 5.79
CA LYS A 310 -43.10 -24.78 6.97
C LYS A 310 -41.59 -25.03 6.79
N ALA A 311 -40.66 -24.63 7.66
CA ALA A 311 -40.50 -24.74 9.12
C ALA A 311 -39.70 -25.98 9.59
N ILE A 312 -38.43 -25.72 9.93
CA ILE A 312 -37.63 -26.28 11.05
C ILE A 312 -37.42 -27.81 11.13
N ARG A 313 -36.14 -28.23 11.10
CA ARG A 313 -35.62 -29.21 12.07
C ARG A 313 -34.11 -29.07 12.33
N THR A 314 -33.76 -28.99 13.62
CA THR A 314 -32.39 -29.12 14.16
C THR A 314 -32.08 -30.56 14.55
N LYS A 315 -30.77 -30.90 14.59
CA LYS A 315 -30.05 -31.94 15.39
C LYS A 315 -28.78 -32.35 14.60
N SER A 316 -27.63 -32.75 15.13
CA SER A 316 -26.91 -32.70 16.43
C SER A 316 -26.01 -33.95 16.43
N ASN A 317 -24.70 -33.78 16.68
CA ASN A 317 -23.68 -34.73 17.17
C ASN A 317 -23.61 -36.19 16.65
N GLY A 318 -22.38 -36.67 16.46
CA GLY A 318 -22.08 -38.08 16.16
C GLY A 318 -20.60 -38.41 16.06
N GLU A 319 -19.80 -38.11 17.09
CA GLU A 319 -18.56 -38.87 17.32
C GLU A 319 -18.93 -40.24 17.92
N VAL A 320 -18.36 -41.32 17.40
CA VAL A 320 -18.03 -42.55 18.16
C VAL A 320 -16.76 -43.17 17.54
N PRO A 321 -15.72 -43.53 18.33
CA PRO A 321 -14.52 -44.23 17.85
C PRO A 321 -14.74 -45.76 17.79
N ASP A 322 -13.76 -46.55 17.33
CA ASP A 322 -12.97 -47.43 18.25
C ASP A 322 -12.05 -48.46 17.55
N THR A 323 -10.84 -48.64 18.13
CA THR A 323 -10.02 -49.88 18.14
C THR A 323 -9.57 -50.47 16.77
N THR A 324 -8.64 -51.44 16.60
CA THR A 324 -7.70 -52.25 17.40
C THR A 324 -6.53 -52.65 16.45
N THR A 325 -5.36 -53.21 16.79
CA THR A 325 -4.45 -53.22 17.97
C THR A 325 -3.22 -54.11 17.60
N THR A 326 -2.06 -53.98 18.28
CA THR A 326 -0.85 -54.87 18.21
C THR A 326 -0.06 -54.92 16.88
N ALA A 327 1.24 -55.25 16.82
CA ALA A 327 2.24 -55.54 17.87
C ALA A 327 3.68 -55.17 17.40
N SER A 328 4.60 -55.22 18.36
CA SER A 328 6.06 -55.20 18.24
C SER A 328 6.67 -56.17 17.22
N GLU A 329 7.83 -55.80 16.66
CA GLU A 329 9.03 -56.66 16.76
C GLU A 329 10.33 -55.86 16.61
N SER A 330 11.46 -56.48 16.98
CA SER A 330 12.66 -55.77 17.46
C SER A 330 13.99 -56.35 16.97
N THR A 331 14.79 -55.54 16.27
CA THR A 331 16.29 -55.57 16.22
C THR A 331 16.98 -56.88 15.72
N PRO A 332 18.32 -56.93 15.56
CA PRO A 332 19.25 -56.01 14.87
C PRO A 332 20.19 -56.81 13.90
N VAL A 333 21.47 -56.39 13.80
CA VAL A 333 22.62 -57.00 13.05
C VAL A 333 22.63 -56.67 11.54
N GLY A 334 23.74 -56.22 10.92
CA GLY A 334 25.05 -55.82 11.45
C GLY A 334 26.21 -56.21 10.51
N ALA A 335 26.98 -55.22 10.03
CA ALA A 335 28.34 -55.30 9.47
C ALA A 335 28.81 -53.88 9.11
#